data_AF-A0A7S3RLU6-F1
#
_entry.id   AF-A0A7S3RLU6-F1
#
_cell.length_a   1.000
_cell.length_b   1.000
_cell.length_c   1.000
_cell.angle_alpha   90.00
_cell.angle_beta   90.00
_cell.angle_gamma   90.00
#
_symmetry.space_group_name_H-M   'P 1'
#
loop_
_entity.id
_entity.type
_entity.pdbx_description
1 polymer ?
#
loop_
_entity_poly.entity_id
_entity_poly.type
_entity_poly.pdbx_seq_one_letter_code
_entity_poly.pdbx_strand_id
1 'polypeptide(L)'
;MLQLAECGDWACLTCWRQWVDEQVPFCRGIRDVRFRCLGAGCQQRVPTDLACLISTEARSLERQVTFRRRLQNNPLYPPAVQVNCPRQGCIGLGYLGYDT
;
A
#
# COMPACT_ATOMS: atom_id res chain seq x y z
N MET A 1 20.65 -8.71 -10.39
CA MET A 1 20.28 -7.28 -10.28
C MET A 1 18.93 -7.10 -10.95
N LEU A 2 18.13 -6.14 -10.48
CA LEU A 2 16.81 -5.82 -11.05
C LEU A 2 16.81 -4.36 -11.51
N GLN A 3 16.28 -4.13 -12.70
CA GLN A 3 16.01 -2.81 -13.26
C GLN A 3 14.52 -2.50 -13.18
N LEU A 4 14.18 -1.27 -12.82
CA LEU A 4 12.83 -0.76 -13.08
C LEU A 4 12.75 -0.25 -14.52
N ALA A 5 11.87 -0.85 -15.32
CA ALA A 5 11.73 -0.49 -16.74
C ALA A 5 11.34 0.98 -16.97
N GLU A 6 10.62 1.61 -16.03
CA GLU A 6 10.09 2.97 -16.19
C GLU A 6 11.15 4.07 -16.00
N CYS A 7 12.07 3.92 -15.05
CA CYS A 7 13.12 4.91 -14.76
C CYS A 7 14.54 4.43 -15.04
N GLY A 8 14.72 3.13 -15.32
CA GLY A 8 16.01 2.53 -15.60
C GLY A 8 16.91 2.34 -14.38
N ASP A 9 16.46 2.67 -13.16
CA ASP A 9 17.23 2.51 -11.93
C ASP A 9 17.47 1.02 -11.61
N TRP A 10 18.70 0.71 -11.17
CA TRP A 10 19.15 -0.64 -10.87
C TRP A 10 19.52 -0.78 -9.39
N ALA A 11 19.14 -1.92 -8.81
CA ALA A 11 19.66 -2.35 -7.53
C ALA A 11 19.65 -3.88 -7.44
N CYS A 12 20.31 -4.45 -6.44
CA CYS A 12 20.15 -5.87 -6.15
C CYS A 12 18.74 -6.14 -5.57
N LEU A 13 18.28 -7.40 -5.63
CA LEU A 13 16.97 -7.79 -5.10
C LEU A 13 16.82 -7.44 -3.62
N THR A 14 17.89 -7.62 -2.84
CA THR A 14 17.92 -7.30 -1.41
C THR A 14 17.73 -5.82 -1.14
N CYS A 15 18.41 -4.94 -1.90
CA CYS A 15 18.24 -3.48 -1.79
C CYS A 15 16.83 -3.05 -2.16
N TRP A 16 16.26 -3.60 -3.24
CA TRP A 16 14.88 -3.30 -3.62
C TRP A 16 13.87 -3.73 -2.55
N ARG A 17 14.02 -4.94 -1.99
CA ARG A 17 13.17 -5.43 -0.92
C ARG A 17 13.25 -4.52 0.31
N GLN A 18 14.46 -4.22 0.78
CA GLN A 18 14.66 -3.38 1.95
C GLN A 18 14.04 -1.99 1.75
N TRP A 19 14.23 -1.39 0.58
CA TRP A 19 13.65 -0.09 0.24
C TRP A 19 12.12 -0.10 0.17
N VAL A 20 11.53 -1.18 -0.34
CA VAL A 20 10.08 -1.37 -0.32
C VAL A 20 9.57 -1.49 1.12
N ASP A 21 10.24 -2.29 1.95
CA ASP A 21 9.87 -2.50 3.36
C ASP A 21 9.92 -1.20 4.17
N GLU A 22 10.95 -0.37 3.98
CA GLU A 22 11.11 0.95 4.62
C GLU A 22 9.97 1.92 4.26
N GLN A 23 9.31 1.73 3.12
CA GLN A 23 8.20 2.56 2.66
C GLN A 23 6.82 2.07 3.11
N VAL A 24 6.72 0.85 3.66
CA VAL A 24 5.45 0.28 4.14
C VAL A 24 4.76 1.18 5.19
N PRO A 25 5.44 1.72 6.21
CA PRO A 25 4.80 2.60 7.19
C PRO A 25 4.19 3.86 6.55
N PHE A 26 4.87 4.47 5.56
CA PHE A 26 4.33 5.59 4.81
C PHE A 26 3.06 5.20 4.04
N CYS A 27 3.12 4.09 3.31
CA CYS A 27 2.00 3.56 2.54
C CYS A 27 0.79 3.23 3.45
N ARG A 28 1.05 2.69 4.64
CA ARG A 28 0.03 2.49 5.69
C ARG A 28 -0.61 3.80 6.14
N GLY A 29 0.18 4.85 6.32
CA GLY A 29 -0.29 6.17 6.71
C GLY A 29 -1.26 6.78 5.69
N ILE A 30 -0.96 6.64 4.40
CA ILE A 30 -1.82 7.11 3.30
C ILE A 30 -2.91 6.11 2.90
N ARG A 31 -2.90 4.90 3.51
CA ARG A 31 -3.84 3.79 3.25
C ARG A 31 -3.91 3.39 1.77
N ASP A 32 -2.78 3.44 1.08
CA ASP A 32 -2.65 3.13 -0.35
C ASP A 32 -1.29 2.50 -0.64
N VAL A 33 -1.18 1.75 -1.74
CA VAL A 33 0.08 1.12 -2.17
C VAL A 33 0.79 2.05 -3.16
N ARG A 34 1.75 2.83 -2.66
CA ARG A 34 2.52 3.80 -3.45
C ARG A 34 4.01 3.78 -3.09
N PHE A 35 4.68 2.70 -3.46
CA PHE A 35 6.13 2.59 -3.33
C PHE A 35 6.83 3.47 -4.36
N ARG A 36 7.75 4.31 -3.89
CA ARG A 36 8.61 5.16 -4.73
C ARG A 36 9.84 4.39 -5.16
N CYS A 37 10.37 4.76 -6.32
CA CYS A 37 11.67 4.29 -6.78
C CYS A 37 12.78 4.59 -5.75
N LEU A 38 13.83 3.78 -5.76
CA LEU A 38 15.05 3.95 -4.95
C LEU A 38 15.97 5.04 -5.52
N GLY A 39 15.88 5.34 -6.81
CA GLY A 39 16.67 6.37 -7.47
C GLY A 39 16.45 7.75 -6.82
N ALA A 40 17.54 8.44 -6.50
CA ALA A 40 17.48 9.75 -5.87
C ALA A 40 16.72 10.76 -6.75
N GLY A 41 15.66 11.37 -6.21
CA GLY A 41 14.82 12.32 -6.94
C GLY A 41 13.86 11.70 -7.97
N CYS A 42 13.91 10.37 -8.15
CA CYS A 42 13.01 9.69 -9.07
C CYS A 42 11.56 9.72 -8.56
N GLN A 43 10.64 10.16 -9.42
CA GLN A 43 9.20 10.24 -9.09
C GLN A 43 8.42 9.01 -9.57
N GLN A 44 9.09 8.06 -10.24
CA GLN A 44 8.46 6.82 -10.68
C GLN A 44 8.13 5.92 -9.51
N ARG A 45 7.17 5.03 -9.73
CA ARG A 45 6.70 4.08 -8.72
C ARG A 45 7.29 2.72 -8.97
N VAL A 46 7.54 1.99 -7.89
CA VAL A 46 7.80 0.55 -8.01
C VAL A 46 6.48 -0.11 -8.38
N PRO A 47 6.41 -0.89 -9.47
CA PRO A 47 5.22 -1.64 -9.81
C PRO A 47 4.75 -2.49 -8.62
N THR A 48 3.45 -2.49 -8.33
CA THR A 48 2.92 -3.19 -7.16
C THR A 48 3.22 -4.69 -7.21
N ASP A 49 3.11 -5.32 -8.39
CA ASP A 49 3.42 -6.74 -8.56
C ASP A 49 4.87 -7.06 -8.23
N LEU A 50 5.80 -6.20 -8.65
CA LEU A 50 7.22 -6.35 -8.30
C LEU A 50 7.42 -6.18 -6.79
N ALA A 51 6.83 -5.14 -6.19
CA ALA A 51 6.92 -4.91 -4.75
C ALA A 51 6.38 -6.11 -3.94
N CYS A 52 5.22 -6.66 -4.34
CA CYS A 52 4.61 -7.83 -3.71
C CYS A 52 5.41 -9.13 -3.94
N LEU A 53 6.10 -9.25 -5.08
CA LEU A 53 6.98 -10.38 -5.36
C LEU A 53 8.17 -10.39 -4.40
N ILE A 54 8.78 -9.23 -4.18
CA ILE A 54 10.06 -9.12 -3.46
C ILE A 54 9.92 -8.86 -1.95
N SER A 55 8.76 -8.36 -1.49
CA SER A 55 8.49 -8.04 -0.08
C SER A 55 7.19 -8.70 0.41
N THR A 56 7.30 -9.43 1.53
CA THR A 56 6.14 -10.01 2.23
C THR A 56 5.27 -8.93 2.86
N GLU A 57 5.88 -7.85 3.37
CA GLU A 57 5.17 -6.73 3.98
C GLU A 57 4.37 -5.94 2.93
N ALA A 58 4.94 -5.70 1.75
CA ALA A 58 4.23 -5.07 0.64
C ALA A 58 3.04 -5.91 0.17
N ARG A 59 3.21 -7.23 0.09
CA ARG A 59 2.12 -8.17 -0.25
C ARG A 59 1.03 -8.20 0.82
N SER A 60 1.40 -8.17 2.10
CA SER A 60 0.44 -8.08 3.21
C SER A 60 -0.33 -6.76 3.16
N LEU A 61 0.38 -5.65 2.95
CA LEU A 61 -0.19 -4.32 2.78
C LEU A 61 -1.18 -4.28 1.61
N GLU A 62 -0.82 -4.81 0.44
CA GLU A 62 -1.71 -4.78 -0.71
C GLU A 62 -2.98 -5.60 -0.47
N ARG A 63 -2.88 -6.77 0.17
CA ARG A 63 -4.08 -7.53 0.57
C ARG A 63 -5.01 -6.70 1.45
N GLN A 64 -4.45 -5.95 2.40
CA GLN A 64 -5.22 -5.08 3.29
C GLN A 64 -5.84 -3.89 2.55
N VAL A 65 -5.10 -3.24 1.64
CA VAL A 65 -5.61 -2.12 0.82
C VAL A 65 -6.68 -2.58 -0.15
N THR A 66 -6.49 -3.71 -0.84
CA THR A 66 -7.53 -4.30 -1.71
C THR A 66 -8.77 -4.69 -0.91
N PHE A 67 -8.62 -5.30 0.27
CA PHE A 67 -9.77 -5.59 1.14
C PHE A 67 -10.50 -4.31 1.55
N ARG A 68 -9.76 -3.28 1.95
CA ARG A 68 -10.33 -1.97 2.27
C ARG A 68 -11.11 -1.39 1.10
N ARG A 69 -10.57 -1.40 -0.13
CA ARG A 69 -11.27 -0.90 -1.33
C ARG A 69 -12.59 -1.65 -1.57
N ARG A 70 -12.63 -2.96 -1.31
CA ARG A 70 -13.88 -3.74 -1.39
C ARG A 70 -14.92 -3.25 -0.38
N LEU A 71 -14.51 -2.96 0.85
CA LEU A 71 -15.40 -2.39 1.86
C LEU A 71 -15.89 -0.99 1.47
N GLN A 72 -15.01 -0.14 0.94
CA GLN A 72 -15.37 1.21 0.48
C GLN A 72 -16.43 1.19 -0.62
N ASN A 73 -16.38 0.19 -1.49
CA ASN A 73 -17.31 0.02 -2.61
C ASN A 73 -18.55 -0.82 -2.26
N ASN A 74 -18.80 -1.11 -0.98
CA ASN A 74 -19.96 -1.89 -0.57
C ASN A 74 -21.25 -1.03 -0.69
N PRO A 75 -22.23 -1.43 -1.53
CA PRO A 75 -23.45 -0.64 -1.74
C PRO A 75 -24.38 -0.60 -0.52
N LEU A 76 -24.28 -1.58 0.38
CA LEU A 76 -25.08 -1.64 1.61
C LEU A 76 -24.60 -0.67 2.69
N TYR A 77 -23.33 -0.27 2.61
CA TYR A 77 -22.67 0.58 3.60
C TYR A 77 -22.01 1.77 2.91
N PRO A 78 -22.80 2.79 2.51
CA PRO A 78 -22.32 3.92 1.72
C PRO A 78 -21.26 4.74 2.48
N PRO A 79 -20.50 5.62 1.80
CA PRO A 79 -19.44 6.42 2.42
C PRO A 79 -19.87 7.20 3.69
N ALA A 80 -21.13 7.61 3.76
CA ALA A 80 -21.69 8.33 4.91
C ALA A 80 -21.64 7.54 6.23
N VAL A 81 -21.64 6.19 6.17
CA VAL A 81 -21.55 5.33 7.36
C VAL A 81 -20.18 4.69 7.52
N GLN A 82 -19.20 5.02 6.67
CA GLN A 82 -17.87 4.41 6.72
C GLN A 82 -16.96 5.16 7.69
N VAL A 83 -16.25 4.43 8.55
CA VAL A 83 -15.38 5.00 9.59
C VAL A 83 -13.96 4.48 9.45
N ASN A 84 -13.01 5.41 9.41
CA ASN A 84 -11.59 5.07 9.44
C ASN A 84 -11.17 4.58 10.82
N CYS A 85 -10.35 3.52 10.85
CA CYS A 85 -9.63 3.14 12.06
C CYS A 85 -8.80 4.34 12.56
N PRO A 86 -8.98 4.79 13.82
CA PRO A 86 -8.31 5.99 14.34
C PRO A 86 -6.83 5.74 14.66
N ARG A 87 -6.41 4.47 14.78
CA ARG A 87 -5.01 4.11 15.04
C ARG A 87 -4.11 4.49 13.87
N GLN A 88 -3.01 5.18 14.13
CA GLN A 88 -2.02 5.55 13.12
C GLN A 88 -1.46 4.30 12.41
N GLY A 89 -1.34 4.36 11.08
CA GLY A 89 -0.89 3.24 10.25
C GLY A 89 -1.91 2.09 10.10
N CYS A 90 -3.09 2.23 10.69
CA CYS A 90 -4.18 1.26 10.54
C CYS A 90 -4.91 1.50 9.21
N ILE A 91 -5.09 0.41 8.45
CA ILE A 91 -5.79 0.40 7.16
C ILE A 91 -7.28 0.08 7.33
N GLY A 92 -7.69 -0.33 8.54
CA GLY A 92 -9.05 -0.74 8.84
C GLY A 92 -10.10 0.30 8.44
N LEU A 93 -11.20 -0.21 7.87
CA LEU A 93 -12.43 0.52 7.63
C LEU A 93 -13.55 -0.24 8.33
N GLY A 94 -14.29 0.47 9.18
CA GLY A 94 -15.52 -0.04 9.79
C GLY A 94 -16.73 0.67 9.21
N TYR A 95 -17.91 0.26 9.68
CA TYR A 95 -19.17 0.93 9.41
C TYR A 95 -19.79 1.35 10.73
N LEU A 96 -20.48 2.49 10.76
CA LEU A 96 -21.36 2.86 11.85
C LEU A 96 -22.47 1.81 11.94
N GLY A 97 -22.63 1.22 13.12
CA GLY A 97 -23.82 0.44 13.41
C GLY A 97 -25.04 1.36 13.47
N TYR A 98 -26.21 0.80 13.25
CA TYR A 98 -27.44 1.44 13.73
C TYR A 98 -27.45 1.19 15.24
N ASP A 99 -27.27 2.24 16.04
CA ASP A 99 -27.65 2.16 17.45
C ASP A 99 -29.18 1.95 17.46
N THR A 100 -29.61 0.70 17.64
CA THR A 100 -30.99 0.34 17.99
C THR A 100 -31.16 0.33 19.50
#